data_AF-A0A815CT64-F1
#
_entry.id   AF-A0A815CT64-F1
#
_cell.length_a   1.000
_cell.length_b   1.000
_cell.length_c   1.000
_cell.angle_alpha   90.00
_cell.angle_beta   90.00
_cell.angle_gamma   90.00
#
_symmetry.space_group_name_H-M   'P 1'
#
loop_
_entity.id
_entity.type
_entity.pdbx_description
1 polymer ?
#
loop_
_entity_poly.entity_id
_entity_poly.type
_entity_poly.pdbx_seq_one_letter_code
_entity_poly.pdbx_strand_id
1 'polypeptide(L)'
;MLIGHLYPNKPETNFDTWTCHFIIYLATVAIVSTLYSNTFQALHRFIRIIYYNRPAFYRNIYLYIFGLIIQILLSALQPLPIHLTGHFRYEDYHCQVRLIDWRGIIMGAVIVWLLPVLPTIIIYIYTIHFIRRYSLLFTLQQRSRIKRDVTIIKRLVLLIVFILVFGIPACCTTIVYYIFGYVDWWANHLTWLTFVLSFIGISILQTCYSPHLRILWVRILNRSIRPQ
;
A
#
# COMPACT_ATOMS: atom_id res chain seq x y z
N MET A 1 21.10 10.25 0.61
CA MET A 1 20.74 10.60 1.99
C MET A 1 21.94 10.33 2.91
N LEU A 2 23.09 10.97 2.63
CA LEU A 2 24.36 10.80 3.37
C LEU A 2 24.91 12.14 3.92
N ILE A 3 24.27 13.26 3.58
CA ILE A 3 24.79 14.61 3.80
C ILE A 3 24.75 14.99 5.29
N GLY A 4 23.72 14.57 6.04
CA GLY A 4 23.61 14.86 7.48
C GLY A 4 24.67 14.17 8.35
N HIS A 5 25.07 12.93 7.99
CA HIS A 5 26.11 12.21 8.72
C HIS A 5 27.53 12.75 8.46
N LEU A 6 27.75 13.39 7.29
CA LEU A 6 29.05 13.97 6.95
C LEU A 6 29.32 15.30 7.68
N TYR A 7 28.29 15.98 8.18
CA TYR A 7 28.41 17.29 8.84
C TYR A 7 27.49 17.42 10.07
N PRO A 8 27.69 16.61 11.13
CA PRO A 8 26.83 16.60 12.32
C PRO A 8 26.88 17.90 13.15
N ASN A 9 27.91 18.74 12.95
CA ASN A 9 28.17 19.94 13.75
C ASN A 9 27.79 21.27 13.08
N LYS A 10 26.97 21.26 12.02
CA LYS A 10 26.39 22.50 11.49
C LYS A 10 25.07 22.77 12.21
N PRO A 11 25.01 23.71 13.17
CA PRO A 11 23.79 24.02 13.95
C PRO A 11 22.64 24.61 13.10
N GLU A 12 22.84 24.77 11.78
CA GLU A 12 21.87 25.37 10.86
C GLU A 12 21.11 24.37 9.99
N THR A 13 21.41 23.07 10.04
CA THR A 13 20.66 22.09 9.24
C THR A 13 19.41 21.61 9.96
N ASN A 14 18.53 22.51 10.39
CA ASN A 14 17.18 22.11 10.77
C ASN A 14 16.48 21.56 9.52
N PHE A 15 16.27 20.25 9.45
CA PHE A 15 15.54 19.61 8.35
C PHE A 15 14.01 19.77 8.46
N ASP A 16 13.52 20.47 9.48
CA ASP A 16 12.12 20.93 9.61
C ASP A 16 11.81 22.07 8.62
N THR A 17 12.03 21.79 7.34
CA THR A 17 11.85 22.70 6.22
C THR A 17 10.58 22.33 5.49
N TRP A 18 9.89 23.32 4.92
CA TRP A 18 8.69 23.09 4.10
C TRP A 18 8.93 22.06 2.99
N THR A 19 10.13 22.03 2.41
CA THR A 19 10.55 21.03 1.42
C THR A 19 10.50 19.60 1.96
N CYS A 20 10.95 19.37 3.20
CA CYS A 20 10.90 18.04 3.81
C CYS A 20 9.45 17.58 4.05
N HIS A 21 8.62 18.46 4.61
CA HIS A 21 7.19 18.21 4.78
C HIS A 21 6.51 17.85 3.45
N PHE A 22 6.80 18.61 2.40
CA PHE A 22 6.23 18.40 1.07
C PHE A 22 6.66 17.06 0.45
N ILE A 23 7.95 16.70 0.52
CA ILE A 23 8.45 15.42 0.01
C ILE A 23 7.79 14.23 0.72
N ILE A 24 7.68 14.29 2.05
CA ILE A 24 7.08 13.22 2.83
C ILE A 24 5.57 13.15 2.59
N TYR A 25 4.90 14.28 2.42
CA TYR A 25 3.51 14.32 1.98
C TYR A 25 3.33 13.63 0.62
N LEU A 26 4.14 13.97 -0.40
CA LEU A 26 4.07 13.32 -1.71
C LEU A 26 4.32 11.81 -1.64
N ALA A 27 5.29 11.38 -0.84
CA ALA A 27 5.54 9.96 -0.61
C ALA A 27 4.32 9.27 0.02
N THR A 28 3.69 9.92 1.00
CA THR A 28 2.47 9.40 1.65
C THR A 28 1.30 9.33 0.68
N VAL A 29 1.09 10.35 -0.16
CA VAL A 29 0.08 10.36 -1.23
C VAL A 29 0.30 9.19 -2.20
N ALA A 30 1.54 8.90 -2.60
CA ALA A 30 1.85 7.76 -3.46
C ALA A 30 1.50 6.40 -2.81
N ILE A 31 1.77 6.26 -1.51
CA ILE A 31 1.41 5.06 -0.73
C ILE A 31 -0.11 4.90 -0.67
N VAL A 32 -0.84 5.95 -0.27
CA VAL A 32 -2.30 5.95 -0.17
C VAL A 32 -2.95 5.68 -1.54
N SER A 33 -2.41 6.28 -2.60
CA SER A 33 -2.87 6.05 -3.99
C SER A 33 -2.72 4.59 -4.40
N THR A 34 -1.60 3.95 -4.01
CA THR A 34 -1.38 2.52 -4.26
C THR A 34 -2.40 1.66 -3.52
N LEU A 35 -2.71 1.99 -2.26
CA LEU A 35 -3.71 1.27 -1.47
C LEU A 35 -5.12 1.43 -2.08
N TYR A 36 -5.53 2.64 -2.44
CA TYR A 36 -6.81 2.85 -3.12
C TYR A 36 -6.90 2.22 -4.50
N SER A 37 -5.78 2.12 -5.24
CA SER A 37 -5.77 1.37 -6.49
C SER A 37 -6.16 -0.10 -6.26
N ASN A 38 -5.71 -0.70 -5.16
CA ASN A 38 -6.12 -2.07 -4.81
C ASN A 38 -7.61 -2.13 -4.45
N THR A 39 -8.14 -1.15 -3.72
CA THR A 39 -9.57 -1.02 -3.41
C THR A 39 -10.41 -0.91 -4.67
N PHE A 40 -9.99 -0.05 -5.60
CA PHE A 40 -10.69 0.18 -6.85
C PHE A 40 -10.68 -1.08 -7.74
N GLN A 41 -9.54 -1.77 -7.83
CA GLN A 41 -9.44 -3.06 -8.50
C GLN A 41 -10.34 -4.13 -7.86
N ALA A 42 -10.44 -4.16 -6.53
CA ALA A 42 -11.33 -5.07 -5.81
C ALA A 42 -12.81 -4.77 -6.12
N LEU A 43 -13.19 -3.49 -6.08
CA LEU A 43 -14.54 -3.03 -6.39
C LEU A 43 -14.94 -3.38 -7.82
N HIS A 44 -14.06 -3.11 -8.80
CA HIS A 44 -14.31 -3.46 -10.21
C HIS A 44 -14.57 -4.95 -10.39
N ARG A 45 -13.80 -5.80 -9.72
CA ARG A 45 -13.99 -7.27 -9.77
C ARG A 45 -15.29 -7.69 -9.09
N PHE A 46 -15.60 -7.12 -7.93
CA PHE A 46 -16.85 -7.38 -7.23
C PHE A 46 -18.06 -7.06 -8.10
N ILE A 47 -18.07 -5.88 -8.71
CA ILE A 47 -19.11 -5.46 -9.66
C ILE A 47 -19.21 -6.44 -10.82
N ARG A 48 -18.08 -6.85 -11.41
CA ARG A 48 -18.06 -7.82 -12.52
C ARG A 48 -18.61 -9.20 -12.12
N ILE A 49 -18.36 -9.66 -10.89
CA ILE A 49 -18.82 -10.96 -10.38
C ILE A 49 -20.32 -10.93 -10.11
N ILE A 50 -20.83 -9.86 -9.48
CA ILE A 50 -22.24 -9.72 -9.14
C ILE A 50 -23.08 -9.42 -10.39
N TYR A 51 -22.66 -8.44 -11.20
CA TYR A 51 -23.40 -7.97 -12.37
C TYR A 51 -22.89 -8.60 -13.66
N TYR A 52 -22.67 -9.92 -13.66
CA TYR A 52 -22.13 -10.64 -14.82
C TYR A 52 -23.04 -10.53 -16.07
N ASN A 53 -24.35 -10.38 -15.88
CA ASN A 53 -25.33 -10.23 -16.96
C ASN A 53 -25.41 -8.81 -17.55
N ARG A 54 -24.75 -7.81 -16.95
CA ARG A 54 -24.83 -6.40 -17.39
C ARG A 54 -23.45 -5.86 -17.79
N PRO A 55 -22.89 -6.31 -18.94
CA PRO A 55 -21.55 -5.92 -19.37
C PRO A 55 -21.39 -4.42 -19.60
N ALA A 56 -22.47 -3.72 -19.97
CA ALA A 56 -22.47 -2.27 -20.15
C ALA A 56 -22.02 -1.52 -18.89
N PHE A 57 -22.31 -2.05 -17.69
CA PHE A 57 -21.99 -1.37 -16.44
C PHE A 57 -20.48 -1.43 -16.13
N TYR A 58 -19.86 -2.62 -16.17
CA TYR A 58 -18.44 -2.76 -15.80
C TYR A 58 -17.45 -2.51 -16.96
N ARG A 59 -17.92 -2.41 -18.21
CA ARG A 59 -17.10 -2.04 -19.38
C ARG A 59 -17.16 -0.54 -19.72
N ASN A 60 -17.96 0.24 -18.99
CA ASN A 60 -18.08 1.67 -19.24
C ASN A 60 -16.78 2.39 -18.84
N ILE A 61 -16.09 2.96 -19.83
CA ILE A 61 -14.82 3.68 -19.63
C ILE A 61 -15.02 4.95 -18.79
N TYR A 62 -16.16 5.61 -18.89
CA TYR A 62 -16.43 6.84 -18.14
C TYR A 62 -16.54 6.58 -16.63
N LEU A 63 -17.17 5.46 -16.24
CA LEU A 63 -17.21 5.04 -14.84
C LEU A 63 -15.80 4.70 -14.31
N TYR A 64 -14.95 4.11 -15.15
CA TYR A 64 -13.56 3.84 -14.78
C TYR A 64 -12.75 5.13 -14.58
N ILE A 65 -12.86 6.08 -15.51
CA ILE A 65 -12.19 7.39 -15.42
C ILE A 65 -12.68 8.15 -14.19
N PHE A 66 -13.99 8.18 -13.95
CA PHE A 66 -14.58 8.82 -12.78
C PHE A 66 -14.04 8.23 -11.47
N GLY A 67 -13.98 6.91 -11.36
CA GLY A 67 -13.40 6.24 -10.19
C GLY A 67 -11.90 6.55 -9.99
N LEU A 68 -11.15 6.67 -11.08
CA LEU A 68 -9.73 7.06 -11.03
C LEU A 68 -9.54 8.50 -10.53
N ILE A 69 -10.39 9.44 -10.96
CA ILE A 69 -10.37 10.82 -10.45
C ILE A 69 -10.68 10.84 -8.94
N ILE A 70 -11.70 10.10 -8.49
CA ILE A 70 -12.02 9.98 -7.06
C ILE A 70 -10.84 9.40 -6.28
N GLN A 71 -10.21 8.34 -6.79
CA GLN A 71 -9.03 7.75 -6.16
C GLN A 71 -7.91 8.78 -5.98
N ILE A 72 -7.63 9.59 -7.01
CA ILE A 72 -6.57 10.62 -6.94
C ILE A 72 -6.94 11.67 -5.89
N LEU A 73 -8.18 12.15 -5.89
CA LEU A 73 -8.63 13.14 -4.91
C LEU A 73 -8.57 12.60 -3.48
N LEU A 74 -9.05 11.38 -3.23
CA LEU A 74 -8.97 10.74 -1.93
C LEU A 74 -7.52 10.52 -1.48
N SER A 75 -6.64 10.08 -2.39
CA SER A 75 -5.24 9.85 -2.04
C SER A 75 -4.45 11.12 -1.74
N ALA A 76 -4.81 12.25 -2.35
CA ALA A 76 -4.25 13.57 -2.03
C ALA A 76 -4.84 14.14 -0.72
N LEU A 77 -6.16 14.12 -0.56
CA LEU A 77 -6.82 14.77 0.58
C LEU A 77 -6.65 14.01 1.90
N GLN A 78 -6.60 12.69 1.86
CA GLN A 78 -6.59 11.86 3.06
C GLN A 78 -5.34 12.00 3.95
N PRO A 79 -4.10 12.05 3.46
CA PRO A 79 -2.95 12.26 4.33
C PRO A 79 -2.85 13.70 4.86
N LEU A 80 -3.55 14.66 4.25
CA LEU A 80 -3.47 16.09 4.58
C LEU A 80 -3.70 16.40 6.07
N PRO A 81 -4.71 15.85 6.79
CA PRO A 81 -4.94 16.14 8.20
C PRO A 81 -3.76 15.75 9.10
N ILE A 82 -3.03 14.69 8.77
CA ILE A 82 -1.88 14.26 9.57
C ILE A 82 -0.73 15.26 9.42
N HIS A 83 -0.54 15.80 8.22
CA HIS A 83 0.48 16.82 7.97
C HIS A 83 0.08 18.19 8.55
N LEU A 84 -1.22 18.54 8.55
CA LEU A 84 -1.71 19.81 9.09
C LEU A 84 -1.77 19.87 10.62
N THR A 85 -1.87 18.73 11.30
CA THR A 85 -1.95 18.68 12.77
C THR A 85 -0.61 18.90 13.48
N GLY A 86 0.51 18.86 12.75
CA GLY A 86 1.85 19.07 13.32
C GLY A 86 2.35 17.94 14.24
N HIS A 87 1.69 16.77 14.23
CA HIS A 87 2.11 15.60 15.01
C HIS A 87 3.38 14.93 14.46
N PHE A 88 3.69 15.13 13.17
CA PHE A 88 4.94 14.67 12.60
C PHE A 88 6.06 15.63 12.92
N ARG A 89 6.94 15.18 13.83
CA ARG A 89 8.25 15.78 14.05
C ARG A 89 9.26 15.11 13.13
N TYR A 90 10.22 15.88 12.64
CA TYR A 90 11.26 15.38 11.74
C TYR A 90 12.58 15.21 12.51
N GLU A 91 13.45 14.32 12.03
CA GLU A 91 14.81 14.19 12.57
C GLU A 91 15.69 15.37 12.18
N ASP A 92 16.59 15.78 13.08
CA ASP A 92 17.40 17.00 12.91
C ASP A 92 18.51 16.83 11.86
N TYR A 93 18.80 15.61 11.38
CA TYR A 93 19.92 15.32 10.47
C TYR A 93 19.47 14.77 9.11
N HIS A 94 18.19 14.39 8.98
CA HIS A 94 17.63 13.87 7.73
C HIS A 94 16.10 14.01 7.71
N CYS A 95 15.56 14.12 6.50
CA CYS A 95 14.12 14.22 6.28
C CYS A 95 13.44 12.86 6.51
N GLN A 96 13.21 12.54 7.78
CA GLN A 96 12.51 11.34 8.24
C GLN A 96 11.59 11.70 9.39
N VAL A 97 10.41 11.07 9.42
CA VAL A 97 9.45 11.25 10.50
C VAL A 97 9.97 10.54 11.76
N ARG A 98 10.09 11.27 12.86
CA ARG A 98 10.34 10.71 14.19
C ARG A 98 9.10 9.96 14.66
N LEU A 99 9.24 8.63 14.82
CA LEU A 99 8.19 7.74 15.32
C LEU A 99 8.06 7.81 16.85
N ILE A 100 8.01 9.02 17.38
CA ILE A 100 8.01 9.32 18.82
C ILE A 100 6.61 9.68 19.31
N ASP A 101 5.79 10.32 18.49
CA ASP A 101 4.44 10.72 18.86
C ASP A 101 3.43 9.61 18.53
N TRP A 102 2.93 8.92 19.56
CA TRP A 102 1.91 7.88 19.42
C TRP A 102 0.66 8.40 18.72
N ARG A 103 0.29 9.67 18.91
CA ARG A 103 -0.90 10.25 18.28
C ARG A 103 -0.71 10.32 16.77
N GLY A 104 0.45 10.81 16.33
CA GLY A 104 0.83 10.83 14.92
C GLY A 104 0.88 9.44 14.32
N ILE A 105 1.42 8.46 15.06
CA ILE A 105 1.49 7.06 14.60
C ILE A 105 0.12 6.42 14.48
N ILE A 106 -0.74 6.55 15.49
CA ILE A 106 -2.11 5.98 15.45
C ILE A 106 -2.94 6.69 14.38
N MET A 107 -2.87 8.01 14.29
CA MET A 107 -3.57 8.77 13.27
C MET A 107 -3.08 8.38 11.87
N GLY A 108 -1.77 8.24 11.69
CA GLY A 108 -1.14 7.70 10.48
C GLY A 108 -1.65 6.29 10.14
N ALA A 109 -1.61 5.36 11.10
CA ALA A 109 -2.07 3.99 10.92
C ALA A 109 -3.56 3.92 10.56
N VAL A 110 -4.41 4.72 11.19
CA VAL A 110 -5.85 4.74 10.91
C VAL A 110 -6.13 5.37 9.55
N ILE A 111 -5.62 6.58 9.32
CA ILE A 111 -5.95 7.38 8.14
C ILE A 111 -5.19 6.88 6.92
N VAL A 112 -3.86 6.73 6.96
CA VAL A 112 -3.07 6.33 5.78
C VAL A 112 -3.27 4.86 5.44
N TRP A 113 -3.45 3.99 6.45
CA TRP A 113 -3.39 2.54 6.24
C TRP A 113 -4.73 1.82 6.41
N LEU A 114 -5.37 1.90 7.57
CA LEU A 114 -6.58 1.15 7.88
C LEU A 114 -7.74 1.57 6.97
N LEU A 115 -7.93 2.87 6.78
CA LEU A 115 -9.06 3.43 6.03
C LEU A 115 -9.12 2.99 4.55
N PRO A 116 -8.03 2.96 3.76
CA PRO A 116 -8.09 2.43 2.39
C PRO A 116 -8.09 0.89 2.33
N VAL A 117 -7.51 0.21 3.32
CA VAL A 117 -7.43 -1.27 3.36
C VAL A 117 -8.75 -1.91 3.78
N LEU A 118 -9.46 -1.33 4.74
CA LEU A 118 -10.70 -1.88 5.30
C LEU A 118 -11.82 -2.07 4.26
N PRO A 119 -12.12 -1.10 3.36
CA PRO A 119 -13.05 -1.30 2.25
C PRO A 119 -12.62 -2.45 1.33
N THR A 120 -11.31 -2.61 1.07
CA THR A 120 -10.78 -3.72 0.27
C THR A 120 -11.12 -5.06 0.91
N ILE A 121 -10.87 -5.20 2.22
CA ILE A 121 -11.17 -6.42 2.98
C ILE A 121 -12.68 -6.71 2.92
N ILE A 122 -13.51 -5.70 3.20
CA ILE A 122 -14.97 -5.82 3.19
C ILE A 122 -15.47 -6.30 1.82
N ILE A 123 -15.04 -5.65 0.73
CA ILE A 123 -15.41 -6.03 -0.64
C ILE A 123 -15.04 -7.49 -0.92
N TYR A 124 -13.87 -7.95 -0.47
CA TYR A 124 -13.48 -9.35 -0.66
C TYR A 124 -14.28 -10.33 0.17
N ILE A 125 -14.57 -10.03 1.44
CA ILE A 125 -15.43 -10.86 2.27
C ILE A 125 -16.80 -11.04 1.59
N TYR A 126 -17.41 -9.95 1.12
CA TYR A 126 -18.66 -10.00 0.38
C TYR A 126 -18.54 -10.76 -0.95
N THR A 127 -17.44 -10.57 -1.69
CA THR A 127 -17.17 -11.31 -2.93
C THR A 127 -17.13 -12.82 -2.68
N ILE A 128 -16.40 -13.26 -1.65
CA ILE A 128 -16.29 -14.68 -1.29
C ILE A 128 -17.64 -15.23 -0.83
N HIS A 129 -18.35 -14.48 0.02
CA HIS A 129 -19.68 -14.87 0.49
C HIS A 129 -20.65 -15.06 -0.68
N PHE A 130 -20.67 -14.12 -1.62
CA PHE A 130 -21.48 -14.22 -2.83
C PHE A 130 -21.09 -15.43 -3.69
N ILE A 131 -19.79 -15.63 -3.94
CA ILE A 131 -19.32 -16.78 -4.72
C ILE A 131 -19.75 -18.11 -4.09
N ARG A 132 -19.65 -18.24 -2.75
CA ARG A 132 -20.05 -19.46 -2.05
C ARG A 132 -21.55 -19.72 -2.20
N ARG A 133 -22.37 -18.69 -1.98
CA ARG A 133 -23.83 -18.78 -2.03
C ARG A 133 -24.37 -19.14 -3.42
N TYR A 134 -23.75 -18.63 -4.48
CA TYR A 134 -24.23 -18.82 -5.86
C TYR A 134 -23.35 -19.77 -6.70
N SER A 135 -22.48 -20.55 -6.06
CA SER A 135 -21.50 -21.43 -6.73
C SER A 135 -22.11 -22.47 -7.69
N LEU A 136 -23.33 -22.93 -7.41
CA LEU A 136 -24.07 -23.90 -8.22
C LEU A 136 -24.62 -23.29 -9.52
N LEU A 137 -24.93 -21.98 -9.52
CA LEU A 137 -25.54 -21.27 -10.64
C LEU A 137 -24.51 -20.77 -11.66
N PHE A 138 -23.21 -20.90 -11.38
CA PHE A 138 -22.16 -20.41 -12.26
C PHE A 138 -21.84 -21.37 -13.40
N THR A 139 -21.76 -20.82 -14.62
CA THR A 139 -21.30 -21.54 -15.80
C THR A 139 -19.84 -21.99 -15.67
N LEU A 140 -19.41 -22.99 -16.46
CA LEU A 140 -18.02 -23.47 -16.46
C LEU A 140 -17.01 -22.36 -16.74
N GLN A 141 -17.33 -21.44 -17.66
CA GLN A 141 -16.49 -20.27 -17.95
C GLN A 141 -16.39 -19.33 -16.75
N GLN A 142 -17.48 -19.13 -16.01
CA GLN A 142 -17.51 -18.30 -14.81
C GLN A 142 -16.71 -18.94 -13.67
N ARG A 143 -16.76 -20.27 -13.50
CA ARG A 143 -15.90 -21.00 -12.54
C ARG A 143 -14.41 -20.79 -12.79
N SER A 144 -13.97 -20.80 -14.06
CA SER A 144 -12.57 -20.53 -14.42
C SER A 144 -12.14 -19.09 -14.09
N ARG A 145 -13.02 -18.11 -14.33
CA ARG A 145 -12.79 -16.70 -13.92
C ARG A 145 -12.71 -16.55 -12.41
N ILE A 146 -13.61 -17.19 -11.68
CA ILE A 146 -13.65 -17.20 -10.21
C ILE A 146 -12.36 -17.79 -9.63
N LYS A 147 -11.86 -18.92 -10.16
CA LYS A 147 -10.58 -19.50 -9.71
C LYS A 147 -9.42 -18.50 -9.83
N ARG A 148 -9.36 -17.76 -10.95
CA ARG A 148 -8.36 -16.69 -11.13
C ARG A 148 -8.54 -15.57 -10.12
N ASP A 149 -9.77 -15.13 -9.90
CA ASP A 149 -10.06 -14.05 -8.94
C ASP A 149 -9.69 -14.47 -7.51
N VAL A 150 -9.98 -15.70 -7.09
CA VAL A 150 -9.58 -16.27 -5.78
C VAL A 150 -8.06 -16.27 -5.60
N THR A 151 -7.27 -16.58 -6.64
CA THR A 151 -5.81 -16.48 -6.57
C THR A 151 -5.36 -15.05 -6.28
N ILE A 152 -6.05 -14.05 -6.82
CA ILE A 152 -5.73 -12.65 -6.55
C ILE A 152 -6.15 -12.24 -5.13
N ILE A 153 -7.25 -12.79 -4.61
CA ILE A 153 -7.63 -12.62 -3.19
C ILE A 153 -6.52 -13.13 -2.28
N LYS A 154 -6.03 -14.36 -2.52
CA LYS A 154 -4.92 -14.95 -1.75
C LYS A 154 -3.69 -14.03 -1.76
N ARG A 155 -3.36 -13.44 -2.91
CA ARG A 155 -2.25 -12.48 -3.05
C ARG A 155 -2.45 -11.25 -2.15
N LEU A 156 -3.67 -10.71 -2.07
CA LEU A 156 -3.96 -9.53 -1.24
C LEU A 156 -3.95 -9.84 0.25
N VAL A 157 -4.46 -11.00 0.66
CA VAL A 157 -4.32 -11.48 2.04
C VAL A 157 -2.84 -11.61 2.40
N LEU A 158 -2.03 -12.18 1.51
CA LEU A 158 -0.58 -12.30 1.71
C LEU A 158 0.07 -10.91 1.82
N LEU A 159 -0.32 -9.93 0.99
CA LEU A 159 0.15 -8.55 1.10
C LEU A 159 -0.21 -7.90 2.46
N ILE A 160 -1.44 -8.10 2.95
CA ILE A 160 -1.86 -7.58 4.26
C ILE A 160 -1.04 -8.20 5.38
N VAL A 161 -0.90 -9.53 5.38
CA VAL A 161 -0.07 -10.25 6.36
C VAL A 161 1.38 -9.78 6.30
N PHE A 162 1.92 -9.60 5.09
CA PHE A 162 3.27 -9.09 4.88
C PHE A 162 3.43 -7.69 5.49
N ILE A 163 2.52 -6.76 5.21
CA ILE A 163 2.59 -5.41 5.80
C ILE A 163 2.47 -5.45 7.32
N LEU A 164 1.58 -6.28 7.87
CA LEU A 164 1.45 -6.43 9.33
C LEU A 164 2.76 -6.92 9.96
N VAL A 165 3.40 -7.95 9.38
CA VAL A 165 4.67 -8.48 9.87
C VAL A 165 5.79 -7.43 9.79
N PHE A 166 5.89 -6.70 8.68
CA PHE A 166 6.88 -5.65 8.50
C PHE A 166 6.59 -4.37 9.30
N GLY A 167 5.35 -4.19 9.79
CA GLY A 167 4.97 -3.11 10.69
C GLY A 167 5.34 -3.35 12.16
N ILE A 168 5.55 -4.61 12.57
CA ILE A 168 5.90 -4.97 13.95
C ILE A 168 7.16 -4.23 14.44
N PRO A 169 8.27 -4.13 13.70
CA PRO A 169 9.45 -3.39 14.12
C PRO A 169 9.15 -1.95 14.53
N ALA A 170 8.32 -1.24 13.75
CA ALA A 170 7.93 0.14 14.05
C ALA A 170 7.07 0.25 15.33
N CYS A 171 6.17 -0.72 15.55
CA CYS A 171 5.42 -0.81 16.81
C CYS A 171 6.35 -1.08 17.99
N CYS A 172 7.30 -2.01 17.85
CA CYS A 172 8.27 -2.35 18.89
C CYS A 172 9.14 -1.14 19.27
N THR A 173 9.69 -0.39 18.30
CA THR A 173 10.49 0.80 18.61
C THR A 173 9.68 1.87 19.31
N THR A 174 8.42 2.06 18.91
CA THR A 174 7.51 3.00 19.57
C THR A 174 7.27 2.59 21.03
N ILE A 175 7.01 1.30 21.28
CA ILE A 175 6.80 0.78 22.64
C ILE A 175 8.07 0.97 23.49
N VAL A 176 9.25 0.65 22.95
CA VAL A 176 10.54 0.85 23.62
C VAL A 176 10.74 2.32 23.98
N TYR A 177 10.46 3.25 23.06
CA TYR A 177 10.52 4.69 23.34
C TYR A 177 9.65 5.09 24.55
N TYR A 178 8.42 4.58 24.63
CA TYR A 178 7.52 4.92 25.74
C TYR A 178 7.94 4.31 27.07
N ILE A 179 8.55 3.13 27.06
CA ILE A 179 8.99 2.45 28.29
C ILE A 179 10.28 3.09 28.83
N PHE A 180 11.26 3.35 27.96
CA PHE A 180 12.60 3.78 28.37
C PHE A 180 12.83 5.29 28.25
N GLY A 181 11.98 6.00 27.51
CA GLY A 181 12.14 7.44 27.24
C GLY A 181 13.21 7.77 26.18
N TYR A 182 13.89 6.76 25.64
CA TYR A 182 14.86 6.91 24.56
C TYR A 182 14.82 5.71 23.60
N VAL A 183 15.28 5.92 22.37
CA VAL A 183 15.48 4.88 21.37
C VAL A 183 16.89 5.06 20.83
N ASP A 184 17.67 3.98 20.82
CA ASP A 184 18.99 4.01 20.22
C ASP A 184 18.91 4.26 18.72
N TRP A 185 19.92 4.95 18.18
CA TRP A 185 20.02 5.32 16.77
C TRP A 185 19.85 4.13 15.80
N TRP A 186 20.36 2.94 16.17
CA TRP A 186 20.27 1.73 15.33
C TRP A 186 18.83 1.26 15.12
N ALA A 187 17.93 1.49 16.08
CA ALA A 187 16.55 1.05 16.00
C ALA A 187 15.74 1.86 14.97
N ASN A 188 16.05 3.15 14.81
CA ASN A 188 15.47 3.99 13.75
C ASN A 188 15.94 3.56 12.35
N HIS A 189 17.20 3.15 12.21
CA HIS A 189 17.67 2.58 10.93
C HIS A 189 17.05 1.22 10.63
N LEU A 190 16.87 0.37 11.66
CA LEU A 190 16.23 -0.93 11.49
C LEU A 190 14.77 -0.78 11.05
N THR A 191 14.01 0.13 11.66
CA THR A 191 12.63 0.39 11.25
C THR A 191 12.55 0.92 9.82
N TRP A 192 13.43 1.85 9.45
CA TRP A 192 13.47 2.35 8.08
C TRP A 192 13.88 1.29 7.06
N LEU A 193 14.85 0.45 7.41
CA LEU A 193 15.25 -0.70 6.58
C LEU A 193 14.07 -1.66 6.38
N THR A 194 13.35 -2.01 7.45
CA THR A 194 12.17 -2.88 7.36
C THR A 194 11.06 -2.25 6.53
N PHE A 195 10.86 -0.93 6.64
CA PHE A 195 9.92 -0.18 5.82
C PHE A 195 10.30 -0.27 4.33
N VAL A 196 11.55 0.02 3.95
CA VAL A 196 12.03 -0.07 2.56
C VAL A 196 11.93 -1.49 2.02
N LEU A 197 12.39 -2.49 2.79
CA LEU A 197 12.27 -3.90 2.42
C LEU A 197 10.81 -4.31 2.23
N SER A 198 9.88 -3.72 2.97
CA SER A 198 8.45 -3.99 2.79
C SER A 198 7.95 -3.55 1.42
N PHE A 199 8.36 -2.37 0.92
CA PHE A 199 7.96 -1.90 -0.42
C PHE A 199 8.57 -2.74 -1.53
N ILE A 200 9.84 -3.10 -1.39
CA ILE A 200 10.53 -3.98 -2.35
C ILE A 200 9.82 -5.35 -2.36
N GLY A 201 9.55 -5.92 -1.19
CA GLY A 201 8.83 -7.17 -1.04
C GLY A 201 7.42 -7.13 -1.64
N ILE A 202 6.65 -6.06 -1.41
CA ILE A 202 5.33 -5.85 -2.01
C ILE A 202 5.43 -5.82 -3.54
N SER A 203 6.41 -5.11 -4.10
CA SER A 203 6.64 -5.00 -5.55
C SER A 203 6.99 -6.35 -6.17
N ILE A 204 7.87 -7.13 -5.51
CA ILE A 204 8.24 -8.48 -5.93
C ILE A 204 7.02 -9.39 -5.86
N LEU A 205 6.27 -9.40 -4.75
CA LEU A 205 5.06 -10.20 -4.58
C LEU A 205 4.01 -9.88 -5.65
N GLN A 206 3.78 -8.60 -5.93
CA GLN A 206 2.85 -8.19 -6.98
C GLN A 206 3.29 -8.69 -8.36
N THR A 207 4.59 -8.64 -8.65
CA THR A 207 5.17 -9.07 -9.92
C THR A 207 5.11 -10.59 -10.08
N CYS A 208 5.58 -11.36 -9.09
CA CYS A 208 5.62 -12.82 -9.10
C CYS A 208 4.23 -13.47 -9.15
N TYR A 209 3.25 -12.89 -8.44
CA TYR A 209 1.88 -13.42 -8.42
C TYR A 209 0.98 -12.87 -9.54
N SER A 210 1.46 -11.95 -10.37
CA SER A 210 0.70 -11.49 -11.54
C SER A 210 0.79 -12.51 -12.67
N PRO A 211 -0.31 -13.20 -13.04
CA PRO A 211 -0.26 -14.22 -14.09
C PRO A 211 0.11 -13.64 -15.46
N HIS A 212 -0.28 -12.39 -15.72
CA HIS A 212 0.04 -11.70 -16.97
C HIS A 212 1.53 -11.42 -17.12
N LEU A 213 2.16 -10.93 -16.04
CA LEU A 213 3.61 -10.69 -16.04
C LEU A 213 4.38 -12.00 -16.13
N ARG A 214 3.94 -13.05 -15.44
CA ARG A 214 4.57 -14.37 -15.56
C ARG A 214 4.55 -14.91 -16.99
N ILE A 215 3.42 -14.78 -17.70
CA ILE A 215 3.32 -15.17 -19.12
C ILE A 215 4.25 -14.32 -19.98
N LEU A 216 4.31 -13.01 -19.74
CA LEU A 216 5.20 -12.09 -20.47
C LEU A 216 6.68 -12.48 -20.26
N TRP A 217 7.09 -12.71 -19.01
CA TRP A 217 8.44 -13.13 -18.64
C TRP A 217 8.85 -14.43 -19.32
N VAL A 218 7.99 -15.46 -19.29
CA VAL A 218 8.25 -16.73 -19.98
C VAL A 218 8.40 -16.52 -21.50
N ARG A 219 7.58 -15.65 -22.10
CA ARG A 219 7.71 -15.31 -23.53
C ARG A 219 9.02 -14.62 -23.86
N ILE A 220 9.47 -13.69 -23.02
CA ILE A 220 10.75 -12.97 -23.19
C ILE A 220 11.92 -13.95 -23.07
N LEU A 221 11.91 -14.80 -22.04
CA LEU A 221 12.95 -15.80 -21.81
C LEU A 221 13.06 -16.79 -22.98
N ASN A 222 11.91 -17.28 -23.48
CA ASN A 222 11.89 -18.19 -24.64
C ASN A 222 12.39 -17.55 -25.94
N ARG A 223 12.21 -16.22 -26.11
CA ARG A 223 12.78 -15.49 -27.26
C ARG A 223 14.30 -15.35 -27.15
N SER A 224 14.84 -15.18 -25.94
CA SER A 224 16.29 -15.10 -25.73
C SER A 224 17.02 -16.42 -26.02
N ILE A 225 16.33 -17.57 -25.90
CA ILE A 225 16.92 -18.90 -26.07
C ILE A 225 16.91 -19.35 -27.54
N ARG A 226 16.09 -18.72 -28.41
CA ARG A 226 16.14 -18.93 -29.86
C ARG A 226 16.67 -17.66 -30.55
N PRO A 227 17.99 -17.41 -30.52
CA PRO A 227 18.56 -16.45 -31.45
C PRO A 227 18.28 -16.98 -32.88
N GLN A 228 17.69 -16.12 -33.71
CA GLN A 228 17.47 -16.40 -35.13
C GLN A 228 18.79 -16.50 -35.87
#